data_AF-C6LRV4-F1
#
_entry.id   AF-C6LRV4-F1
#
_cell.length_a   1.000
_cell.length_b   1.000
_cell.length_c   1.000
_cell.angle_alpha   90.00
_cell.angle_beta   90.00
_cell.angle_gamma   90.00
#
_symmetry.space_group_name_H-M   'P 1'
#
loop_
_entity.id
_entity.type
_entity.pdbx_description
1 polymer ?
#
loop_
_entity_poly.entity_id
_entity_poly.type
_entity_poly.pdbx_seq_one_letter_code
_entity_poly.pdbx_strand_id
1 'polypeptide(L)'
;MEELHGLYVKAKVFAEKTHNMDVERLRAKTNLTEDPETFFEEYVYTVLASGFRARVASEYTKKLLSCLSFATGAVITPLEGVFKNQRKCAAIKETFMRFSGSAGAERYRLASRAWKHPRDLTELPMIGPTTCWQLARNIGLCSAAKPDVHMKRLFQRLFRNDDSEFILETFQRLADTLHEPAGIVDFIVWVYLSHNGEEKDCCHGGYALR
;
A
#
# COMPACT_ATOMS: atom_id res chain seq x y z
N MET A 1 11.00 14.80 -18.19
CA MET A 1 11.77 13.88 -17.33
C MET A 1 12.59 14.63 -16.30
N GLU A 2 13.35 15.65 -16.70
CA GLU A 2 14.15 16.48 -15.79
C GLU A 2 13.36 17.05 -14.61
N GLU A 3 12.17 17.62 -14.85
CA GLU A 3 11.31 18.15 -13.78
C GLU A 3 10.87 17.09 -12.76
N LEU A 4 10.57 15.87 -13.24
CA LEU A 4 10.18 14.75 -12.37
C LEU A 4 11.37 14.28 -11.52
N HIS A 5 12.56 14.20 -12.12
CA HIS A 5 13.79 13.89 -11.39
C HIS A 5 14.11 14.95 -10.32
N GLY A 6 14.02 16.24 -10.68
CA GLY A 6 14.21 17.35 -9.73
C GLY A 6 13.19 17.34 -8.57
N LEU A 7 11.94 16.94 -8.84
CA LEU A 7 10.94 16.73 -7.80
C LEU A 7 11.28 15.54 -6.91
N TYR A 8 11.71 14.42 -7.49
CA TYR A 8 12.12 13.23 -6.73
C TYR A 8 13.26 13.55 -5.76
N VAL A 9 14.28 14.32 -6.18
CA VAL A 9 15.40 14.69 -5.29
C VAL A 9 14.90 15.41 -4.03
N LYS A 10 13.97 16.37 -4.18
CA LYS A 10 13.35 17.06 -3.05
C LYS A 10 12.50 16.12 -2.20
N ALA A 11 11.72 15.27 -2.86
CA ALA A 11 10.86 14.30 -2.20
C ALA A 11 11.66 13.28 -1.38
N LYS A 12 12.81 12.82 -1.88
CA LYS A 12 13.70 11.88 -1.21
C LYS A 12 14.23 12.46 0.09
N VAL A 13 14.77 13.67 0.06
CA VAL A 13 15.25 14.37 1.26
C VAL A 13 14.14 14.49 2.30
N PHE A 14 12.93 14.86 1.87
CA PHE A 14 11.78 14.96 2.77
C PHE A 14 11.38 13.60 3.36
N ALA A 15 11.21 12.58 2.52
CA ALA A 15 10.75 11.26 2.93
C ALA A 15 11.77 10.55 3.83
N GLU A 16 13.07 10.63 3.52
CA GLU A 16 14.13 10.04 4.35
C GLU A 16 14.30 10.80 5.68
N LYS A 17 13.97 12.09 5.75
CA LYS A 17 13.92 12.83 7.03
C LYS A 17 12.71 12.42 7.88
N THR A 18 11.55 12.27 7.26
CA THR A 18 10.25 12.25 8.00
C THR A 18 9.62 10.86 8.10
N HIS A 19 9.93 9.95 7.18
CA HIS A 19 9.30 8.63 7.05
C HIS A 19 10.34 7.53 6.73
N ASN A 20 11.58 7.69 7.21
CA ASN A 20 12.67 6.74 6.96
C ASN A 20 12.27 5.30 7.30
N MET A 21 11.60 5.10 8.44
CA MET A 21 11.15 3.77 8.86
C MET A 21 10.22 3.10 7.83
N ASP A 22 9.34 3.86 7.17
CA ASP A 22 8.46 3.32 6.14
C ASP A 22 9.24 3.04 4.84
N VAL A 23 10.17 3.93 4.46
CA VAL A 23 11.04 3.74 3.31
C VAL A 23 11.89 2.47 3.47
N GLU A 24 12.55 2.30 4.61
CA GLU A 24 13.36 1.11 4.90
C GLU A 24 12.52 -0.16 4.98
N ARG A 25 11.33 -0.08 5.57
CA ARG A 25 10.38 -1.21 5.58
C ARG A 25 10.04 -1.66 4.17
N LEU A 26 9.80 -0.72 3.25
CA LEU A 26 9.53 -1.06 1.85
C LEU A 26 10.77 -1.55 1.11
N ARG A 27 11.96 -0.98 1.36
CA ARG A 27 13.23 -1.45 0.77
C ARG A 27 13.53 -2.90 1.19
N ALA A 28 13.16 -3.29 2.41
CA ALA A 28 13.29 -4.66 2.90
C ALA A 28 12.28 -5.64 2.28
N LYS A 29 11.21 -5.17 1.60
CA LYS A 29 10.24 -6.03 0.92
C LYS A 29 10.74 -6.44 -0.47
N THR A 30 11.63 -7.42 -0.49
CA THR A 30 12.22 -7.95 -1.73
C THR A 30 11.48 -9.15 -2.31
N ASN A 31 10.65 -9.83 -1.51
CA ASN A 31 9.92 -11.02 -1.91
C ASN A 31 8.48 -10.98 -1.44
N LEU A 32 7.60 -11.71 -2.14
CA LEU A 32 6.23 -11.93 -1.73
C LEU A 32 6.20 -12.54 -0.33
N THR A 33 5.43 -11.94 0.59
CA THR A 33 5.32 -12.44 1.95
C THR A 33 4.69 -13.83 1.98
N GLU A 34 5.37 -14.79 2.63
CA GLU A 34 4.82 -16.12 2.87
C GLU A 34 3.94 -16.17 4.12
N ASP A 35 4.00 -15.12 4.94
CA ASP A 35 3.22 -15.00 6.17
C ASP A 35 1.81 -14.46 5.88
N PRO A 36 0.76 -15.27 6.08
CA PRO A 36 -0.62 -14.86 5.84
C PRO A 36 -1.06 -13.71 6.76
N GLU A 37 -0.50 -13.58 7.97
CA GLU A 37 -0.85 -12.50 8.88
C GLU A 37 -0.31 -11.17 8.34
N THR A 38 0.99 -11.12 8.00
CA THR A 38 1.61 -9.98 7.31
C THR A 38 0.83 -9.57 6.05
N PHE A 39 0.44 -10.53 5.20
CA PHE A 39 -0.43 -10.24 4.05
C PHE A 39 -1.74 -9.58 4.46
N PHE A 40 -2.42 -10.15 5.47
CA PHE A 40 -3.72 -9.66 5.90
C PHE A 40 -3.65 -8.25 6.47
N GLU A 41 -2.60 -7.91 7.22
CA GLU A 41 -2.38 -6.54 7.67
C GLU A 41 -2.27 -5.55 6.50
N GLU A 42 -1.48 -5.90 5.48
CA GLU A 42 -1.28 -5.06 4.29
C GLU A 42 -2.56 -4.93 3.46
N TYR A 43 -3.34 -5.99 3.38
CA TYR A 43 -4.67 -5.98 2.78
C TYR A 43 -5.62 -5.04 3.54
N VAL A 44 -5.72 -5.16 4.88
CA VAL A 44 -6.57 -4.29 5.70
C VAL A 44 -6.18 -2.83 5.51
N TYR A 45 -4.89 -2.51 5.58
CA TYR A 45 -4.40 -1.15 5.35
C TYR A 45 -4.81 -0.64 3.96
N THR A 46 -4.63 -1.44 2.91
CA THR A 46 -4.96 -1.04 1.52
C THR A 46 -6.46 -0.79 1.36
N VAL A 47 -7.30 -1.67 1.91
CA VAL A 47 -8.77 -1.48 1.91
C VAL A 47 -9.13 -0.18 2.61
N LEU A 48 -8.51 0.14 3.74
CA LEU A 48 -8.78 1.37 4.49
C LEU A 48 -8.25 2.62 3.78
N ALA A 49 -7.06 2.57 3.20
CA ALA A 49 -6.42 3.70 2.50
C ALA A 49 -7.21 4.14 1.25
N SER A 50 -8.02 3.25 0.66
CA SER A 50 -8.94 3.62 -0.42
C SER A 50 -10.00 4.62 0.06
N GLY A 51 -9.82 5.91 -0.26
CA GLY A 51 -10.76 6.98 0.10
C GLY A 51 -10.58 7.57 1.50
N PHE A 52 -9.48 7.26 2.20
CA PHE A 52 -9.14 7.88 3.49
C PHE A 52 -7.72 8.44 3.47
N ARG A 53 -7.44 9.38 4.38
CA ARG A 53 -6.07 9.83 4.64
C ARG A 53 -5.25 8.67 5.20
N ALA A 54 -3.99 8.56 4.80
CA ALA A 54 -3.14 7.43 5.18
C ALA A 54 -2.94 7.29 6.70
N ARG A 55 -2.85 8.41 7.43
CA ARG A 55 -2.90 8.41 8.90
C ARG A 55 -4.12 7.65 9.44
N VAL A 56 -5.31 8.01 8.95
CA VAL A 56 -6.58 7.39 9.38
C VAL A 56 -6.58 5.90 9.04
N ALA A 57 -6.11 5.53 7.85
CA ALA A 57 -5.95 4.13 7.49
C ALA A 57 -5.00 3.38 8.43
N SER A 58 -3.84 3.95 8.75
CA SER A 58 -2.85 3.37 9.68
C SER A 58 -3.45 3.18 11.08
N GLU A 59 -4.16 4.18 11.60
CA GLU A 59 -4.82 4.12 12.90
C GLU A 59 -5.88 3.01 12.96
N TYR A 60 -6.80 2.98 12.00
CA TYR A 60 -7.88 2.00 11.98
C TYR A 60 -7.40 0.60 11.62
N THR A 61 -6.28 0.46 10.91
CA THR A 61 -5.66 -0.85 10.66
C THR A 61 -5.34 -1.51 12.00
N LYS A 62 -4.60 -0.83 12.88
CA LYS A 62 -4.24 -1.36 14.21
C LYS A 62 -5.48 -1.70 15.05
N LYS A 63 -6.48 -0.80 15.07
CA LYS A 63 -7.73 -1.00 15.84
C LYS A 63 -8.56 -2.17 15.33
N LEU A 64 -8.62 -2.39 14.01
CA LEU A 64 -9.38 -3.50 13.43
C LEU A 64 -8.65 -4.83 13.59
N LEU A 65 -7.32 -4.85 13.46
CA LEU A 65 -6.53 -6.05 13.73
C LEU A 65 -6.66 -6.50 15.19
N SER A 66 -6.72 -5.57 16.16
CA SER A 66 -6.97 -5.95 17.57
C SER A 66 -8.36 -6.52 17.85
N CYS A 67 -9.29 -6.43 16.89
CA CYS A 67 -10.60 -7.08 16.98
C CYS A 67 -10.57 -8.56 16.59
N LEU A 68 -9.41 -9.06 16.12
CA LEU A 68 -9.26 -10.34 15.47
C LEU A 68 -8.12 -11.14 16.12
N SER A 69 -8.26 -12.46 16.14
CA SER A 69 -7.17 -13.37 16.46
C SER A 69 -6.80 -14.14 15.19
N PHE A 70 -5.74 -13.70 14.50
CA PHE A 70 -5.35 -14.31 13.23
C PHE A 70 -4.97 -15.79 13.39
N ALA A 71 -4.24 -16.11 14.47
CA ALA A 71 -3.81 -17.48 14.77
C ALA A 71 -4.99 -18.46 14.95
N THR A 72 -6.11 -18.02 15.53
CA THR A 72 -7.28 -18.88 15.78
C THR A 72 -8.37 -18.72 14.73
N GLY A 73 -8.31 -17.66 13.91
CA GLY A 73 -9.38 -17.27 13.00
C GLY A 73 -10.64 -16.75 13.71
N ALA A 74 -10.53 -16.34 14.97
CA ALA A 74 -11.65 -15.84 15.75
C ALA A 74 -11.81 -14.32 15.61
N VAL A 75 -13.06 -13.87 15.52
CA VAL A 75 -13.43 -12.46 15.71
C VAL A 75 -13.65 -12.24 17.21
N ILE A 76 -12.75 -11.48 17.85
CA ILE A 76 -12.79 -11.18 19.28
C ILE A 76 -13.89 -10.15 19.58
N THR A 77 -13.96 -9.10 18.75
CA THR A 77 -14.99 -8.07 18.84
C THR A 77 -15.51 -7.69 17.45
N PRO A 78 -16.79 -7.29 17.31
CA PRO A 78 -17.34 -6.89 16.01
C PRO A 78 -16.66 -5.64 15.44
N LEU A 79 -16.14 -5.76 14.20
CA LEU A 79 -15.43 -4.68 13.50
C LEU A 79 -16.29 -3.42 13.32
N GLU A 80 -17.61 -3.56 13.15
CA GLU A 80 -18.57 -2.47 12.99
C GLU A 80 -18.71 -1.59 14.24
N GLY A 81 -18.33 -2.12 15.41
CA GLY A 81 -18.20 -1.36 16.64
C GLY A 81 -17.06 -0.34 16.56
N VAL A 82 -16.00 -0.66 15.82
CA VAL A 82 -14.78 0.14 15.68
C VAL A 82 -14.81 1.02 14.42
N PHE A 83 -15.27 0.49 13.29
CA PHE A 83 -15.24 1.18 12.00
C PHE A 83 -16.61 1.15 11.31
N LYS A 84 -17.14 2.32 10.96
CA LYS A 84 -18.53 2.47 10.51
C LYS A 84 -18.80 2.09 9.06
N ASN A 85 -17.76 1.92 8.23
CA ASN A 85 -17.96 1.55 6.84
C ASN A 85 -18.25 0.05 6.70
N GLN A 86 -19.54 -0.30 6.65
CA GLN A 86 -20.01 -1.69 6.60
C GLN A 86 -19.44 -2.48 5.42
N ARG A 87 -19.30 -1.88 4.24
CA ARG A 87 -18.76 -2.57 3.05
C ARG A 87 -17.29 -2.96 3.25
N LYS A 88 -16.49 -2.08 3.86
CA LYS A 88 -15.10 -2.39 4.20
C LYS A 88 -14.99 -3.43 5.31
N CYS A 89 -15.82 -3.32 6.36
CA CYS A 89 -15.86 -4.33 7.42
C CYS A 89 -16.22 -5.72 6.87
N ALA A 90 -17.20 -5.81 5.97
CA ALA A 90 -17.58 -7.06 5.32
C ALA A 90 -16.42 -7.66 4.51
N ALA A 91 -15.77 -6.86 3.66
CA ALA A 91 -14.60 -7.29 2.88
C ALA A 91 -13.43 -7.78 3.75
N ILE A 92 -13.16 -7.07 4.86
CA ILE A 92 -12.12 -7.45 5.82
C ILE A 92 -12.48 -8.76 6.51
N LYS A 93 -13.72 -8.94 6.96
CA LYS A 93 -14.19 -10.19 7.56
C LYS A 93 -14.12 -11.36 6.59
N GLU A 94 -14.57 -11.17 5.36
CA GLU A 94 -14.53 -12.22 4.33
C GLU A 94 -13.09 -12.70 4.08
N THR A 95 -12.17 -11.76 3.87
CA THR A 95 -10.75 -12.08 3.65
C THR A 95 -10.11 -12.70 4.90
N PHE A 96 -10.47 -12.23 6.09
CA PHE A 96 -10.03 -12.81 7.36
C PHE A 96 -10.48 -14.28 7.48
N MET A 97 -11.76 -14.56 7.29
CA MET A 97 -12.31 -15.92 7.36
C MET A 97 -11.72 -16.85 6.30
N ARG A 98 -11.28 -16.29 5.17
CA ARG A 98 -10.64 -17.05 4.09
C ARG A 98 -9.22 -17.49 4.44
N PHE A 99 -8.43 -16.63 5.12
CA PHE A 99 -6.98 -16.80 5.25
C PHE A 99 -6.43 -16.90 6.69
N SER A 100 -7.26 -16.77 7.71
CA SER A 100 -6.85 -16.92 9.12
C SER A 100 -6.93 -18.37 9.62
N GLY A 101 -6.26 -18.65 10.74
CA GLY A 101 -6.12 -19.99 11.30
C GLY A 101 -5.25 -20.91 10.44
N SER A 102 -5.00 -22.13 10.91
CA SER A 102 -4.12 -23.09 10.23
C SER A 102 -4.60 -23.46 8.82
N ALA A 103 -5.91 -23.70 8.66
CA ALA A 103 -6.50 -24.01 7.36
C ALA A 103 -6.50 -22.81 6.41
N GLY A 104 -6.75 -21.60 6.91
CA GLY A 104 -6.68 -20.38 6.10
C GLY A 104 -5.27 -20.04 5.66
N ALA A 105 -4.27 -20.26 6.52
CA ALA A 105 -2.86 -20.08 6.19
C ALA A 105 -2.46 -20.94 4.99
N GLU A 106 -2.93 -22.19 4.90
CA GLU A 106 -2.66 -23.04 3.73
C GLU A 106 -3.38 -22.54 2.48
N ARG A 107 -4.64 -22.09 2.59
CA ARG A 107 -5.35 -21.46 1.47
C ARG A 107 -4.63 -20.21 0.97
N TYR A 108 -4.04 -19.42 1.86
CA TYR A 108 -3.23 -18.27 1.49
C TYR A 108 -2.02 -18.71 0.67
N ARG A 109 -1.24 -19.69 1.15
CA ARG A 109 -0.04 -20.18 0.42
C ARG A 109 -0.38 -20.69 -0.98
N LEU A 110 -1.51 -21.37 -1.14
CA LEU A 110 -1.98 -21.83 -2.44
C LEU A 110 -2.38 -20.66 -3.35
N ALA A 111 -3.16 -19.71 -2.83
CA ALA A 111 -3.61 -18.54 -3.57
C ALA A 111 -2.43 -17.63 -3.98
N SER A 112 -1.49 -17.38 -3.06
CA SER A 112 -0.39 -16.45 -3.29
C SER A 112 0.60 -16.93 -4.36
N ARG A 113 0.74 -18.24 -4.52
CA ARG A 113 1.52 -18.84 -5.62
C ARG A 113 0.94 -18.57 -7.00
N ALA A 114 -0.36 -18.33 -7.10
CA ALA A 114 -1.03 -18.02 -8.36
C ALA A 114 -0.85 -16.56 -8.78
N TRP A 115 -0.56 -15.65 -7.83
CA TRP A 115 -0.32 -14.25 -8.15
C TRP A 115 1.03 -14.07 -8.86
N LYS A 116 0.98 -13.48 -10.05
CA LYS A 116 2.14 -13.15 -10.91
C LYS A 116 2.14 -11.69 -11.31
N HIS A 117 0.98 -11.04 -11.28
CA HIS A 117 0.81 -9.66 -11.67
C HIS A 117 -0.08 -8.93 -10.63
N PRO A 118 0.12 -7.62 -10.37
CA PRO A 118 -0.73 -6.87 -9.43
C PRO A 118 -2.22 -7.02 -9.70
N ARG A 119 -2.63 -7.12 -10.97
CA ARG A 119 -4.04 -7.29 -11.37
C ARG A 119 -4.68 -8.59 -10.85
N ASP A 120 -3.90 -9.63 -10.56
CA ASP A 120 -4.42 -10.87 -9.96
C ASP A 120 -5.03 -10.62 -8.57
N LEU A 121 -4.57 -9.57 -7.88
CA LEU A 121 -5.09 -9.18 -6.57
C LEU A 121 -6.49 -8.55 -6.63
N THR A 122 -7.01 -8.21 -7.81
CA THR A 122 -8.37 -7.62 -7.95
C THR A 122 -9.49 -8.61 -7.67
N GLU A 123 -9.19 -9.90 -7.57
CA GLU A 123 -10.11 -10.92 -7.07
C GLU A 123 -10.40 -10.78 -5.57
N LEU A 124 -9.55 -10.06 -4.83
CA LEU A 124 -9.73 -9.80 -3.41
C LEU A 124 -10.81 -8.72 -3.19
N PRO A 125 -11.73 -8.91 -2.23
CA PRO A 125 -12.75 -7.92 -1.93
C PRO A 125 -12.16 -6.53 -1.70
N MET A 126 -12.76 -5.50 -2.31
CA MET A 126 -12.34 -4.08 -2.19
C MET A 126 -10.95 -3.74 -2.73
N ILE A 127 -10.28 -4.65 -3.45
CA ILE A 127 -9.07 -4.36 -4.22
C ILE A 127 -9.46 -4.10 -5.67
N GLY A 128 -9.25 -2.86 -6.12
CA GLY A 128 -9.61 -2.41 -7.47
C GLY A 128 -8.40 -2.18 -8.37
N PRO A 129 -8.62 -1.70 -9.60
CA PRO A 129 -7.57 -1.52 -10.62
C PRO A 129 -6.40 -0.62 -10.21
N THR A 130 -6.60 0.29 -9.25
CA THR A 130 -5.54 1.16 -8.72
C THR A 130 -4.95 0.63 -7.41
N THR A 131 -5.78 0.09 -6.50
CA THR A 131 -5.31 -0.33 -5.17
C THR A 131 -4.56 -1.65 -5.21
N CYS A 132 -4.72 -2.45 -6.27
CA CYS A 132 -3.95 -3.66 -6.47
C CYS A 132 -2.43 -3.40 -6.56
N TRP A 133 -2.02 -2.27 -7.15
CA TRP A 133 -0.62 -1.85 -7.21
C TRP A 133 -0.04 -1.54 -5.83
N GLN A 134 -0.82 -0.89 -4.96
CA GLN A 134 -0.41 -0.62 -3.58
C GLN A 134 -0.24 -1.92 -2.79
N LEU A 135 -1.24 -2.82 -2.88
CA LEU A 135 -1.17 -4.09 -2.17
C LEU A 135 0.02 -4.92 -2.67
N ALA A 136 0.21 -5.01 -4.00
CA ALA A 136 1.33 -5.74 -4.61
C ALA A 136 2.70 -5.23 -4.12
N ARG A 137 2.87 -3.90 -4.04
CA ARG A 137 4.07 -3.26 -3.49
C ARG A 137 4.29 -3.63 -2.03
N ASN A 138 3.23 -3.55 -1.22
CA ASN A 138 3.32 -3.76 0.22
C ASN A 138 3.61 -5.21 0.62
N ILE A 139 3.09 -6.17 -0.15
CA ILE A 139 3.30 -7.60 0.11
C ILE A 139 4.55 -8.15 -0.58
N GLY A 140 5.25 -7.35 -1.39
CA GLY A 140 6.46 -7.76 -2.12
C GLY A 140 6.19 -8.56 -3.40
N LEU A 141 4.97 -8.52 -3.95
CA LEU A 141 4.63 -9.18 -5.22
C LEU A 141 5.28 -8.45 -6.41
N CYS A 142 5.26 -7.11 -6.40
CA CYS A 142 5.76 -6.29 -7.49
C CYS A 142 6.15 -4.91 -6.96
N SER A 143 7.34 -4.43 -7.30
CA SER A 143 7.76 -3.06 -7.00
C SER A 143 7.41 -2.15 -8.19
N ALA A 144 6.25 -1.51 -8.12
CA ALA A 144 5.74 -0.63 -9.15
C ALA A 144 5.07 0.60 -8.54
N ALA A 145 4.96 1.66 -9.34
CA ALA A 145 4.21 2.84 -8.94
C ALA A 145 2.71 2.57 -8.85
N LYS A 146 2.01 3.35 -8.02
CA LYS A 146 0.56 3.31 -7.92
C LYS A 146 -0.01 4.51 -8.68
N PRO A 147 -0.75 4.32 -9.80
CA PRO A 147 -1.30 5.41 -10.58
C PRO A 147 -2.56 6.02 -9.91
N ASP A 148 -2.41 6.53 -8.68
CA ASP A 148 -3.47 7.13 -7.89
C ASP A 148 -3.71 8.61 -8.25
N VAL A 149 -4.62 9.25 -7.52
CA VAL A 149 -4.99 10.65 -7.78
C VAL A 149 -3.81 11.63 -7.64
N HIS A 150 -2.84 11.35 -6.76
CA HIS A 150 -1.66 12.21 -6.61
C HIS A 150 -0.75 12.07 -7.82
N MET A 151 -0.51 10.83 -8.27
CA MET A 151 0.30 10.57 -9.46
C MET A 151 -0.35 11.13 -10.71
N LYS A 152 -1.65 10.90 -10.90
CA LYS A 152 -2.40 11.46 -12.04
C LYS A 152 -2.33 12.98 -12.11
N ARG A 153 -2.52 13.67 -10.98
CA ARG A 153 -2.39 15.13 -10.92
C ARG A 153 -0.98 15.62 -11.21
N LEU A 154 0.03 14.93 -10.67
CA LEU A 154 1.43 15.26 -10.95
C LEU A 154 1.72 15.11 -12.44
N PHE A 155 1.31 14.00 -13.03
CA PHE A 155 1.59 13.65 -14.42
C PHE A 155 0.83 14.53 -15.41
N GLN A 156 -0.42 14.86 -15.11
CA GLN A 156 -1.16 15.86 -15.89
C GLN A 156 -0.47 17.23 -15.89
N ARG A 157 0.16 17.61 -14.77
CA ARG A 157 0.89 18.88 -14.66
C ARG A 157 2.21 18.87 -15.43
N LEU A 158 3.00 17.81 -15.29
CA LEU A 158 4.35 17.74 -15.86
C LEU A 158 4.38 17.30 -17.34
N PHE A 159 3.42 16.48 -17.75
CA PHE A 159 3.45 15.80 -19.05
C PHE A 159 2.19 15.98 -19.89
N ARG A 160 1.14 16.63 -19.33
CA ARG A 160 -0.19 16.72 -19.97
C ARG A 160 -0.79 15.36 -20.31
N ASN A 161 -0.40 14.33 -19.57
CA ASN A 161 -0.85 12.96 -19.74
C ASN A 161 -0.94 12.31 -18.36
N ASP A 162 -2.12 11.82 -17.96
CA ASP A 162 -2.37 11.13 -16.69
C ASP A 162 -2.81 9.66 -16.87
N ASP A 163 -2.54 9.09 -18.05
CA ASP A 163 -2.76 7.68 -18.32
C ASP A 163 -1.96 6.80 -17.35
N SER A 164 -2.58 5.70 -16.91
CA SER A 164 -2.01 4.84 -15.87
C SER A 164 -0.82 4.04 -16.36
N GLU A 165 -0.82 3.56 -17.60
CA GLU A 165 0.33 2.84 -18.18
C GLU A 165 1.49 3.82 -18.41
N PHE A 166 1.20 5.04 -18.89
CA PHE A 166 2.22 6.07 -19.02
C PHE A 166 2.89 6.45 -17.69
N ILE A 167 2.10 6.54 -16.60
CA ILE A 167 2.63 6.75 -15.24
C ILE A 167 3.56 5.62 -14.84
N LEU A 168 3.12 4.36 -14.99
CA LEU A 168 3.88 3.16 -14.63
C LEU A 168 5.22 3.10 -15.39
N GLU A 169 5.19 3.24 -16.71
CA GLU A 169 6.39 3.22 -17.56
C GLU A 169 7.36 4.36 -17.24
N THR A 170 6.84 5.54 -16.93
CA THR A 170 7.68 6.71 -16.64
C THR A 170 8.33 6.61 -15.27
N PHE A 171 7.61 6.12 -14.25
CA PHE A 171 8.21 5.82 -12.96
C PHE A 171 9.24 4.69 -13.06
N GLN A 172 8.99 3.67 -13.89
CA GLN A 172 9.98 2.61 -14.13
C GLN A 172 11.28 3.16 -14.74
N ARG A 173 11.19 4.01 -15.77
CA ARG A 173 12.38 4.66 -16.36
C ARG A 173 13.15 5.53 -15.37
N LEU A 174 12.43 6.24 -14.50
CA LEU A 174 13.04 7.04 -13.44
C LEU A 174 13.76 6.14 -12.42
N ALA A 175 13.11 5.07 -11.99
CA ALA A 175 13.66 4.04 -11.10
C ALA A 175 14.95 3.43 -11.66
N ASP A 176 14.96 3.06 -12.94
CA ASP A 176 16.14 2.50 -13.62
C ASP A 176 17.30 3.49 -13.62
N THR A 177 17.02 4.78 -13.86
CA THR A 177 18.01 5.87 -13.84
C THR A 177 18.59 6.09 -12.44
N LEU A 178 17.76 5.93 -11.41
CA LEU A 178 18.13 6.13 -10.01
C LEU A 178 18.74 4.87 -9.36
N HIS A 179 18.69 3.72 -10.04
CA HIS A 179 18.99 2.41 -9.49
C HIS A 179 18.22 2.11 -8.19
N GLU A 180 16.94 2.50 -8.12
CA GLU A 180 16.06 2.27 -6.98
C GLU A 180 14.76 1.60 -7.44
N PRO A 181 14.13 0.69 -6.67
CA PRO A 181 12.90 0.04 -7.11
C PRO A 181 11.75 1.02 -7.33
N ALA A 182 10.95 0.84 -8.39
CA ALA A 182 9.89 1.77 -8.77
C ALA A 182 8.83 2.00 -7.67
N GLY A 183 8.52 0.97 -6.87
CA GLY A 183 7.62 1.11 -5.71
C GLY A 183 8.17 1.99 -4.58
N ILE A 184 9.49 2.15 -4.48
CA ILE A 184 10.15 3.07 -3.53
C ILE A 184 10.12 4.50 -4.07
N VAL A 185 10.44 4.67 -5.35
CA VAL A 185 10.36 5.97 -6.04
C VAL A 185 8.94 6.54 -5.95
N ASP A 186 7.93 5.70 -6.19
CA ASP A 186 6.52 6.03 -5.97
C ASP A 186 6.24 6.48 -4.54
N PHE A 187 6.63 5.68 -3.54
CA PHE A 187 6.37 5.98 -2.14
C PHE A 187 6.97 7.33 -1.73
N ILE A 188 8.22 7.58 -2.12
CA ILE A 188 8.94 8.84 -1.84
C ILE A 188 8.18 10.03 -2.43
N VAL A 189 7.82 9.96 -3.71
CA VAL A 189 7.09 11.04 -4.40
C VAL A 189 5.71 11.22 -3.76
N TRP A 190 5.02 10.11 -3.47
CA TRP A 190 3.67 10.12 -2.88
C TRP A 190 3.66 10.74 -1.48
N VAL A 191 4.64 10.42 -0.63
CA VAL A 191 4.78 11.03 0.71
C VAL A 191 4.92 12.54 0.57
N TYR A 192 5.83 13.00 -0.29
CA TYR A 192 6.03 14.44 -0.51
C TYR A 192 4.76 15.15 -1.01
N LEU A 193 4.06 14.56 -1.99
CA LEU A 193 2.82 15.12 -2.55
C LEU A 193 1.67 15.13 -1.55
N SER A 194 1.50 14.07 -0.77
CA SER A 194 0.45 13.98 0.26
C SER A 194 0.69 14.96 1.41
N HIS A 195 1.93 15.39 1.59
CA HIS A 195 2.37 16.33 2.61
C HIS A 195 2.48 17.77 2.12
N ASN A 196 2.43 18.02 0.81
CA ASN A 196 2.80 19.30 0.21
C ASN A 196 4.21 19.77 0.62
N GLY A 197 5.11 18.84 0.93
CA GLY A 197 6.45 19.14 1.45
C GLY A 197 6.52 19.63 2.89
N GLU A 198 5.41 19.56 3.65
CA GLU A 198 5.34 20.01 5.04
C GLU A 198 5.18 18.83 6.01
N GLU A 199 5.80 18.90 7.18
CA GLU A 199 5.65 17.87 8.21
C GLU A 199 4.21 17.79 8.73
N LYS A 200 3.76 16.58 9.04
CA LYS A 200 2.43 16.27 9.58
C LYS A 200 2.55 15.33 10.77
N ASP A 201 1.43 15.07 11.41
CA ASP A 201 1.29 14.17 12.55
C ASP A 201 1.68 12.70 12.30
N CYS A 202 1.76 12.27 11.03
CA CYS A 202 2.28 10.95 10.68
C CYS A 202 3.81 10.86 10.53
N CYS A 203 4.51 11.98 10.50
CA CYS A 203 5.97 12.01 10.44
C CYS A 203 6.61 11.41 11.70
N HIS A 204 7.88 11.01 11.57
CA HIS A 204 8.76 10.56 12.65
C HIS A 204 8.25 9.34 13.41
N GLY A 205 7.58 8.42 12.70
CA GLY A 205 7.10 7.17 13.26
C GLY A 205 5.76 7.27 14.00
N GLY A 206 5.05 8.41 13.91
CA GLY A 206 3.72 8.56 14.49
C GLY A 206 2.72 7.55 13.94
N TYR A 207 2.79 7.25 12.64
CA TYR A 207 1.94 6.27 11.97
C TYR A 207 2.73 5.56 10.87
N ALA A 208 2.59 4.24 10.75
CA ALA A 208 3.22 3.48 9.68
C ALA A 208 2.44 3.69 8.37
N LEU A 209 3.02 4.43 7.43
CA LEU A 209 2.44 4.65 6.12
C LEU A 209 2.91 3.55 5.17
N ARG A 210 1.97 3.07 4.36
CA ARG A 210 2.17 1.97 3.40
C ARG A 210 1.62 2.34 2.04
#